data_AF-H8IHV5-F1
#
_entry.id   AF-H8IHV5-F1
#
_cell.length_a   1.000
_cell.length_b   1.000
_cell.length_c   1.000
_cell.angle_alpha   90.00
_cell.angle_beta   90.00
_cell.angle_gamma   90.00
#
_symmetry.space_group_name_H-M   'P 1'
#
loop_
_entity.id
_entity.type
_entity.pdbx_description
1 polymer ?
#
loop_
_entity_poly.entity_id
_entity_poly.type
_entity_poly.pdbx_seq_one_letter_code
_entity_poly.pdbx_strand_id
1 'polypeptide(L)'
;MVDFAHVRSEAEYREQLEHARAEARRRYRDHLAAAFELHRCPQPETLADLALKALTDWRYIDSGERCRCGCHPRLPESDFHDYGFDCVCTRTPEDRRRSWQKWRQGLAAIWESPEGQQIKADAQTAEADLQAWLAGQSDVIVRSHGGWFPEEWTGEVDGHSFYFCERRGEWRIELDLRPSGRFVRTLTEDDSDGAGQCYERELDEGDVIASGTIDVEGYGSTPAQRADFIIDTIRVHLARQACTLHRDNLPSIQASLGGVLSWCPACGTRLSTS
;
A
#
# COMPACT_ATOMS: atom_id res chain seq x y z
N MET A 1 -5.35 16.90 -13.15
CA MET A 1 -3.97 17.41 -13.14
C MET A 1 -3.84 18.33 -11.94
N VAL A 2 -3.25 17.85 -10.84
CA VAL A 2 -2.99 18.65 -9.64
C VAL A 2 -1.47 18.68 -9.50
N ASP A 3 -0.92 19.88 -9.64
CA ASP A 3 0.49 20.19 -9.53
C ASP A 3 0.90 20.20 -8.05
N PHE A 4 1.83 19.33 -7.68
CA PHE A 4 2.39 19.24 -6.33
C PHE A 4 3.87 19.67 -6.28
N ALA A 5 4.30 20.57 -7.17
CA ALA A 5 5.64 21.18 -7.13
C ALA A 5 5.64 22.47 -6.29
N HIS A 6 5.49 22.34 -4.96
CA HIS A 6 5.93 23.40 -4.05
C HIS A 6 6.64 22.77 -2.85
N VAL A 7 7.96 22.68 -2.94
CA VAL A 7 8.81 22.41 -1.77
C VAL A 7 8.77 23.66 -0.90
N ARG A 8 7.77 23.73 -0.03
CA ARG A 8 7.58 24.80 0.94
C ARG A 8 8.75 24.78 1.93
N SER A 9 9.24 25.95 2.30
CA SER A 9 10.32 26.04 3.29
C SER A 9 9.86 25.50 4.66
N GLU A 10 10.80 24.99 5.46
CA GLU A 10 10.49 24.45 6.79
C GLU A 10 9.85 25.50 7.72
N ALA A 11 10.13 26.80 7.50
CA ALA A 11 9.50 27.89 8.22
C ALA A 11 8.02 28.06 7.84
N GLU A 12 7.71 28.10 6.54
CA GLU A 12 6.33 28.18 6.04
C GLU A 12 5.51 26.94 6.41
N TYR A 13 6.16 25.76 6.43
CA TYR A 13 5.54 24.52 6.90
C TYR A 13 5.12 24.60 8.37
N ARG A 14 6.03 25.08 9.23
CA ARG A 14 5.74 25.28 10.66
C ARG A 14 4.64 26.31 10.89
N GLU A 15 4.66 27.42 10.18
CA GLU A 15 3.63 28.46 10.32
C GLU A 15 2.24 27.96 9.92
N GLN A 16 2.12 27.24 8.80
CA GLN A 16 0.83 26.69 8.39
C GLN A 16 0.34 25.57 9.31
N LEU A 17 1.23 24.78 9.90
CA LEU A 17 0.84 23.80 10.93
C LEU A 17 0.29 24.50 12.18
N GLU A 18 0.96 25.53 12.67
CA GLU A 18 0.49 26.29 13.84
C GLU A 18 -0.84 27.00 13.54
N HIS A 19 -0.99 27.57 12.34
CA HIS A 19 -2.25 28.17 11.91
C HIS A 19 -3.39 27.14 11.86
N ALA A 20 -3.18 26.02 11.17
CA ALA A 20 -4.18 24.95 11.06
C ALA A 20 -4.58 24.41 12.45
N ARG A 21 -3.61 24.30 13.37
CA ARG A 21 -3.84 23.88 14.75
C ARG A 21 -4.66 24.89 15.53
N ALA A 22 -4.33 26.18 15.45
CA ALA A 22 -5.07 27.25 16.11
C ALA A 22 -6.52 27.31 15.62
N GLU A 23 -6.72 27.16 14.32
CA GLU A 23 -8.05 27.12 13.71
C GLU A 23 -8.85 25.90 14.17
N ALA A 24 -8.27 24.69 14.10
CA ALA A 24 -8.92 23.47 14.56
C ALA A 24 -9.27 23.57 16.06
N ARG A 25 -8.36 24.10 16.89
CA ARG A 25 -8.58 24.29 18.32
C ARG A 25 -9.76 25.22 18.59
N ARG A 26 -9.86 26.34 17.87
CA ARG A 26 -11.00 27.26 17.98
C ARG A 26 -12.31 26.55 17.65
N ARG A 27 -12.36 25.85 16.50
CA ARG A 27 -13.58 25.16 16.05
C ARG A 27 -14.04 24.07 17.03
N TYR A 28 -13.11 23.29 17.59
CA TYR A 28 -13.44 22.27 18.59
C TYR A 28 -13.87 22.87 19.92
N ARG A 29 -13.24 23.97 20.37
CA ARG A 29 -13.67 24.69 21.57
C ARG A 29 -15.10 25.18 21.41
N ASP A 30 -15.40 25.89 20.33
CA ASP A 30 -16.74 26.44 20.08
C ASP A 30 -17.80 25.33 20.05
N HIS A 31 -17.47 24.20 19.41
CA HIS A 31 -18.33 23.01 19.40
C HIS A 31 -18.59 22.45 20.81
N LEU A 32 -17.55 22.29 21.62
CA LEU A 32 -17.67 21.79 22.99
C LEU A 32 -18.45 22.76 23.89
N ALA A 33 -18.23 24.07 23.74
CA ALA A 33 -18.95 25.10 24.51
C ALA A 33 -20.44 25.05 24.20
N ALA A 34 -20.82 24.98 22.91
CA ALA A 34 -22.20 24.83 22.49
C ALA A 34 -22.84 23.53 23.02
N ALA A 35 -22.10 22.41 23.01
CA ALA A 35 -22.57 21.14 23.57
C ALA A 35 -22.79 21.23 25.09
N PHE A 36 -21.86 21.81 25.84
CA PHE A 36 -21.99 22.00 27.28
C PHE A 36 -23.14 22.96 27.64
N GLU A 37 -23.37 24.00 26.83
CA GLU A 37 -24.51 24.90 27.00
C GLU A 37 -25.84 24.16 26.78
N LEU A 38 -25.94 23.35 25.72
CA LEU A 38 -27.12 22.52 25.44
C LEU A 38 -27.44 21.57 26.61
N HIS A 39 -26.41 21.01 27.26
CA HIS A 39 -26.55 20.14 28.43
C HIS A 39 -26.65 20.89 29.76
N ARG A 40 -26.75 22.24 29.74
CA ARG A 40 -26.89 23.11 30.91
C ARG A 40 -25.75 22.95 31.92
N CYS A 41 -24.55 22.62 31.43
CA CYS A 41 -23.37 22.59 32.28
C CYS A 41 -23.02 24.01 32.75
N PRO A 42 -22.58 24.19 34.00
CA PRO A 42 -22.10 25.49 34.47
C PRO A 42 -20.80 25.86 33.73
N GLN A 43 -20.68 27.12 33.31
CA GLN A 43 -19.50 27.67 32.63
C GLN A 43 -19.06 26.86 31.37
N PRO A 44 -19.92 26.76 30.34
CA PRO A 44 -19.66 25.96 29.14
C PRO A 44 -18.31 26.25 28.47
N GLU A 45 -17.94 27.53 28.36
CA GLU A 45 -16.68 27.98 27.78
C GLU A 45 -15.45 27.48 28.56
N THR A 46 -15.50 27.56 29.89
CA THR A 46 -14.41 27.09 30.76
C THR A 46 -14.28 25.57 30.71
N LEU A 47 -15.41 24.85 30.67
CA LEU A 47 -15.41 23.40 30.51
C LEU A 47 -14.86 22.98 29.14
N ALA A 48 -15.20 23.72 28.06
CA ALA A 48 -14.66 23.49 26.72
C ALA A 48 -13.14 23.67 26.68
N ASP A 49 -12.62 24.73 27.29
CA ASP A 49 -11.17 24.95 27.39
C ASP A 49 -10.46 23.85 28.19
N LEU A 50 -11.05 23.42 29.31
CA LEU A 50 -10.51 22.34 30.15
C LEU A 50 -10.53 20.98 29.44
N ALA A 51 -11.65 20.61 28.82
CA ALA A 51 -11.80 19.36 28.08
C ALA A 51 -10.82 19.32 26.90
N LEU A 52 -10.75 20.40 26.12
CA LEU A 52 -9.85 20.48 24.98
C LEU A 52 -8.38 20.44 25.42
N LYS A 53 -8.02 21.07 26.54
CA LYS A 53 -6.68 20.97 27.13
C LYS A 53 -6.36 19.53 27.56
N ALA A 54 -7.27 18.88 28.29
CA ALA A 54 -7.09 17.51 28.76
C ALA A 54 -6.92 16.51 27.62
N LEU A 55 -7.64 16.69 26.52
CA LEU A 55 -7.60 15.76 25.38
C LEU A 55 -6.43 16.00 24.42
N THR A 56 -5.86 17.21 24.36
CA THR A 56 -4.92 17.60 23.28
C THR A 56 -3.56 18.16 23.72
N ASP A 57 -3.37 18.55 24.99
CA ASP A 57 -2.10 19.12 25.48
C ASP A 57 -1.25 18.06 26.20
N TRP A 58 -0.92 16.99 25.47
CA TRP A 58 -0.03 15.94 25.94
C TRP A 58 1.43 16.38 25.84
N ARG A 59 2.28 15.94 26.79
CA ARG A 59 3.71 16.27 26.83
C ARG A 59 4.57 15.02 26.97
N TYR A 60 5.74 15.06 26.36
CA TYR A 60 6.77 14.05 26.57
C TYR A 60 7.24 14.13 28.02
N ILE A 61 7.25 12.99 28.71
CA ILE A 61 7.67 12.95 30.12
C ILE A 61 9.15 13.35 30.31
N ASP A 62 9.99 13.10 29.31
CA ASP A 62 11.43 13.36 29.40
C ASP A 62 11.79 14.83 29.17
N SER A 63 11.18 15.47 28.17
CA SER A 63 11.53 16.82 27.74
C SER A 63 10.53 17.89 28.19
N GLY A 64 9.32 17.48 28.60
CA GLY A 64 8.21 18.40 28.87
C GLY A 64 7.66 19.10 27.61
N GLU A 65 8.25 18.84 26.44
CA GLU A 65 7.77 19.37 25.16
C GLU A 65 6.42 18.75 24.79
N ARG A 66 5.64 19.45 23.98
CA ARG A 66 4.35 18.93 23.48
C ARG A 66 4.57 17.68 22.63
N CYS A 67 3.78 16.65 22.93
CA CYS A 67 3.72 15.42 22.14
C CYS A 67 3.27 15.74 20.72
N ARG A 68 3.96 15.15 19.73
CA ARG A 68 3.68 15.34 18.29
C ARG A 68 3.03 14.12 17.65
N CYS A 69 2.73 13.09 18.44
CA CYS A 69 2.11 11.86 17.96
C CYS A 69 0.65 12.09 17.55
N GLY A 70 0.20 11.43 16.49
CA GLY A 70 -1.19 11.48 16.04
C GLY A 70 -2.18 10.60 16.83
N CYS A 71 -1.75 9.99 17.92
CA CYS A 71 -2.49 8.96 18.66
C CYS A 71 -3.48 9.57 19.67
N HIS A 72 -4.46 10.36 19.20
CA HIS A 72 -5.41 11.07 20.05
C HIS A 72 -6.83 10.49 20.00
N PRO A 73 -7.67 10.74 21.03
CA PRO A 73 -8.84 9.90 21.30
C PRO A 73 -9.91 9.92 20.21
N ARG A 74 -10.32 8.73 19.80
CA ARG A 74 -11.56 8.43 19.07
C ARG A 74 -12.30 7.34 19.85
N LEU A 75 -13.63 7.40 19.94
CA LEU A 75 -14.43 6.37 20.63
C LEU A 75 -14.37 5.03 19.85
N PRO A 76 -14.35 3.87 20.54
CA PRO A 76 -14.21 2.56 19.91
C PRO A 76 -15.42 2.01 19.15
N GLU A 77 -15.10 1.12 18.21
CA GLU A 77 -15.90 -0.07 17.86
C GLU A 77 -15.20 -1.40 18.27
N SER A 78 -13.96 -1.35 18.79
CA SER A 78 -13.18 -2.52 19.26
C SER A 78 -12.23 -2.17 20.42
N ASP A 79 -11.76 -3.17 21.15
CA ASP A 79 -10.90 -3.07 22.35
C ASP A 79 -9.39 -3.00 22.05
N PHE A 80 -8.99 -2.94 20.79
CA PHE A 80 -7.57 -3.01 20.37
C PHE A 80 -6.74 -1.74 20.65
N HIS A 81 -7.35 -0.63 21.08
CA HIS A 81 -6.65 0.64 21.32
C HIS A 81 -7.14 1.31 22.61
N ASP A 82 -6.25 1.85 23.44
CA ASP A 82 -6.63 2.63 24.65
C ASP A 82 -6.98 4.09 24.32
N TYR A 83 -7.44 4.38 23.11
CA TYR A 83 -7.95 5.69 22.65
C TYR A 83 -7.04 6.88 22.99
N GLY A 84 -5.73 6.69 22.96
CA GLY A 84 -4.77 7.74 23.29
C GLY A 84 -4.72 8.13 24.77
N PHE A 85 -5.40 7.42 25.67
CA PHE A 85 -5.28 7.57 27.13
C PHE A 85 -3.95 7.02 27.65
N ASP A 86 -3.40 5.98 27.01
CA ASP A 86 -2.06 5.46 27.27
C ASP A 86 -1.12 5.74 26.08
N CYS A 87 -0.76 7.02 25.94
CA CYS A 87 0.16 7.48 24.90
C CYS A 87 1.60 7.10 25.24
N VAL A 88 2.36 6.62 24.25
CA VAL A 88 3.79 6.32 24.38
C VAL A 88 4.62 7.53 24.85
N CYS A 89 4.14 8.76 24.57
CA CYS A 89 4.74 10.03 24.99
C CYS A 89 4.78 10.23 26.52
N THR A 90 3.82 9.66 27.26
CA THR A 90 3.73 9.84 28.73
C THR A 90 4.43 8.75 29.52
N ARG A 91 5.05 7.80 28.83
CA ARG A 91 5.80 6.71 29.44
C ARG A 91 7.28 7.07 29.55
N THR A 92 7.90 6.68 30.67
CA THR A 92 9.35 6.79 30.83
C THR A 92 10.07 5.97 29.74
N PRO A 93 11.35 6.25 29.44
CA PRO A 93 12.12 5.45 28.49
C PRO A 93 12.15 3.96 28.88
N GLU A 94 12.19 3.67 30.18
CA GLU A 94 12.15 2.30 30.71
C GLU A 94 10.80 1.62 30.46
N ASP A 95 9.69 2.32 30.70
CA ASP A 95 8.35 1.78 30.45
C ASP A 95 8.08 1.58 28.97
N ARG A 96 8.60 2.46 28.10
CA ARG A 96 8.59 2.26 26.64
C ARG A 96 9.34 1.01 26.23
N ARG A 97 10.58 0.83 26.72
CA ARG A 97 11.38 -0.38 26.46
C ARG A 97 10.65 -1.64 26.95
N ARG A 98 10.08 -1.62 28.15
CA ARG A 98 9.34 -2.76 28.72
C ARG A 98 8.09 -3.09 27.90
N SER A 99 7.34 -2.07 27.50
CA SER A 99 6.13 -2.24 26.68
C SER A 99 6.46 -2.81 25.31
N TRP A 100 7.53 -2.32 24.68
CA TRP A 100 8.04 -2.83 23.43
C TRP A 100 8.51 -4.29 23.56
N GLN A 101 9.26 -4.62 24.62
CA GLN A 101 9.66 -5.99 24.90
C GLN A 101 8.46 -6.92 25.10
N LYS A 102 7.44 -6.49 25.87
CA LYS A 102 6.22 -7.26 26.08
C LYS A 102 5.46 -7.49 24.77
N TRP A 103 5.34 -6.45 23.94
CA TRP A 103 4.71 -6.57 22.62
C TRP A 103 5.49 -7.54 21.71
N ARG A 104 6.82 -7.42 21.65
CA ARG A 104 7.67 -8.36 20.89
C ARG A 104 7.53 -9.80 21.37
N GLN A 105 7.50 -10.02 22.69
CA GLN A 105 7.27 -11.34 23.28
C GLN A 105 5.87 -11.87 22.94
N GLY A 106 4.85 -11.03 22.97
CA GLY A 106 3.50 -11.39 22.57
C GLY A 106 3.42 -11.79 21.10
N LEU A 107 4.05 -11.03 20.21
CA LEU A 107 4.17 -11.42 18.80
C LEU A 107 4.94 -12.72 18.60
N ALA A 108 6.07 -12.89 19.29
CA ALA A 108 6.84 -14.14 19.23
C ALA A 108 5.96 -15.33 19.66
N ALA A 109 5.22 -15.21 20.76
CA ALA A 109 4.30 -16.24 21.23
C ALA A 109 3.19 -16.55 20.21
N ILE A 110 2.64 -15.54 19.52
CA ILE A 110 1.68 -15.75 18.43
C ILE A 110 2.33 -16.53 17.29
N TRP A 111 3.53 -16.16 16.86
CA TRP A 111 4.23 -16.85 15.77
C TRP A 111 4.83 -18.22 16.15
N GLU A 112 4.95 -18.50 17.44
CA GLU A 112 5.34 -19.80 18.01
C GLU A 112 4.13 -20.70 18.30
N SER A 113 2.92 -20.14 18.36
CA SER A 113 1.68 -20.90 18.52
C SER A 113 1.43 -21.87 17.37
N PRO A 114 0.62 -22.94 17.57
CA PRO A 114 0.23 -23.85 16.48
C PRO A 114 -0.35 -23.12 15.27
N GLU A 115 -1.19 -22.11 15.49
CA GLU A 115 -1.78 -21.30 14.43
C GLU A 115 -0.71 -20.49 13.68
N GLY A 116 0.22 -19.87 14.39
CA GLY A 116 1.34 -19.13 13.79
C GLY A 116 2.30 -20.02 13.00
N GLN A 117 2.55 -21.25 13.49
CA GLN A 117 3.34 -22.25 12.77
C GLN A 117 2.62 -22.78 11.53
N GLN A 118 1.30 -22.95 11.60
CA GLN A 118 0.50 -23.34 10.44
C GLN A 118 0.56 -22.27 9.34
N ILE A 119 0.38 -20.99 9.69
CA ILE A 119 0.50 -19.88 8.73
C ILE A 119 1.88 -19.87 8.05
N LYS A 120 2.96 -20.11 8.80
CA LYS A 120 4.31 -20.22 8.24
C LYS A 120 4.47 -21.43 7.32
N ALA A 121 3.95 -22.58 7.72
CA ALA A 121 3.99 -23.79 6.89
C ALA A 121 3.21 -23.59 5.59
N ASP A 122 2.01 -23.01 5.65
CA ASP A 122 1.20 -22.70 4.48
C ASP A 122 1.92 -21.73 3.52
N ALA A 123 2.56 -20.69 4.07
CA ALA A 123 3.36 -19.76 3.28
C ALA A 123 4.57 -20.42 2.62
N GLN A 124 5.26 -21.33 3.33
CA GLN A 124 6.39 -22.09 2.77
C GLN A 124 5.95 -23.07 1.68
N THR A 125 4.81 -23.74 1.86
CA THR A 125 4.23 -24.60 0.83
C THR A 125 3.83 -23.79 -0.40
N ALA A 126 3.14 -22.66 -0.22
CA ALA A 126 2.77 -21.78 -1.33
C ALA A 126 3.99 -21.23 -2.08
N GLU A 127 5.07 -20.89 -1.37
CA GLU A 127 6.32 -20.47 -1.99
C GLU A 127 6.98 -21.63 -2.76
N ALA A 128 7.04 -22.83 -2.18
CA ALA A 128 7.60 -23.99 -2.87
C ALA A 128 6.83 -24.34 -4.16
N ASP A 129 5.49 -24.25 -4.12
CA ASP A 129 4.63 -24.44 -5.28
C ASP A 129 4.89 -23.38 -6.37
N LEU A 130 5.06 -22.11 -5.97
CA LEU A 130 5.43 -21.03 -6.89
C LEU A 130 6.80 -21.30 -7.53
N GLN A 131 7.82 -21.68 -6.74
CA GLN A 131 9.16 -21.95 -7.26
C GLN A 131 9.16 -23.16 -8.22
N ALA A 132 8.41 -24.21 -7.90
CA ALA A 132 8.26 -25.36 -8.78
C ALA A 132 7.59 -24.98 -10.11
N TRP A 133 6.56 -24.12 -10.06
CA TRP A 133 5.89 -23.61 -11.26
C TRP A 133 6.82 -22.72 -12.09
N LEU A 134 7.56 -21.79 -11.47
CA LEU A 134 8.52 -20.90 -12.13
C LEU A 134 9.66 -21.67 -12.80
N ALA A 135 10.14 -22.75 -12.20
CA ALA A 135 11.17 -23.61 -12.80
C ALA A 135 10.74 -24.25 -14.13
N GLY A 136 9.43 -24.35 -14.38
CA GLY A 136 8.86 -24.83 -15.65
C GLY A 136 8.70 -23.75 -16.72
N GLN A 137 8.92 -22.47 -16.39
CA GLN A 137 8.72 -21.35 -17.31
C GLN A 137 10.03 -20.98 -18.02
N SER A 138 9.99 -20.86 -19.35
CA SER A 138 11.08 -20.25 -20.11
C SER A 138 10.97 -18.73 -20.08
N ASP A 139 12.11 -18.02 -20.07
CA ASP A 139 12.19 -16.56 -20.22
C ASP A 139 11.37 -15.74 -19.21
N VAL A 140 11.18 -16.28 -18.00
CA VAL A 140 10.51 -15.61 -16.87
C VAL A 140 11.47 -15.50 -15.69
N ILE A 141 11.58 -14.31 -15.11
CA ILE A 141 12.32 -14.06 -13.88
C ILE A 141 11.41 -13.28 -12.94
N VAL A 142 11.08 -13.83 -11.77
CA VAL A 142 10.43 -13.08 -10.68
C VAL A 142 11.50 -12.62 -9.71
N ARG A 143 11.68 -11.30 -9.56
CA ARG A 143 12.68 -10.70 -8.66
C ARG A 143 12.16 -10.55 -7.24
N SER A 144 10.90 -10.14 -7.12
CA SER A 144 10.23 -9.97 -5.83
C SER A 144 8.74 -10.19 -6.00
N HIS A 145 8.11 -10.76 -4.97
CA HIS A 145 6.66 -10.85 -4.87
C HIS A 145 6.21 -10.70 -3.42
N GLY A 146 4.93 -10.40 -3.21
CA GLY A 146 4.31 -10.27 -1.89
C GLY A 146 4.02 -8.82 -1.53
N GLY A 147 4.04 -8.51 -0.24
CA GLY A 147 3.54 -7.23 0.29
C GLY A 147 2.24 -7.44 1.05
N TRP A 148 2.16 -6.86 2.25
CA TRP A 148 1.01 -7.11 3.13
C TRP A 148 -0.24 -6.40 2.61
N PHE A 149 -0.12 -5.14 2.18
CA PHE A 149 -1.09 -4.35 1.42
C PHE A 149 -0.39 -3.04 0.99
N PRO A 150 -0.11 -2.78 -0.30
CA PRO A 150 -0.49 -3.56 -1.49
C PRO A 150 0.31 -4.85 -1.68
N GLU A 151 -0.22 -5.76 -2.49
CA GLU A 151 0.56 -6.84 -3.09
C GLU A 151 1.28 -6.33 -4.33
N GLU A 152 2.56 -6.66 -4.46
CA GLU A 152 3.45 -6.17 -5.50
C GLU A 152 4.30 -7.31 -6.06
N TRP A 153 4.48 -7.33 -7.38
CA TRP A 153 5.33 -8.28 -8.07
C TRP A 153 6.22 -7.56 -9.06
N THR A 154 7.50 -7.93 -9.11
CA THR A 154 8.47 -7.38 -10.06
C THR A 154 9.29 -8.47 -10.70
N GLY A 155 9.69 -8.26 -11.95
CA GLY A 155 10.44 -9.26 -12.68
C GLY A 155 10.68 -8.91 -14.14
N GLU A 156 10.94 -9.94 -14.93
CA GLU A 156 11.08 -9.89 -16.38
C GLU A 156 10.30 -11.05 -17.02
N VAL A 157 9.66 -10.78 -18.16
CA VAL A 157 8.99 -11.77 -19.00
C VAL A 157 9.39 -11.53 -20.45
N ASP A 158 9.94 -12.54 -21.11
CA ASP A 158 10.35 -12.52 -22.52
C ASP A 158 11.25 -11.31 -22.88
N GLY A 159 12.09 -10.88 -21.92
CA GLY A 159 13.01 -9.74 -22.07
C GLY A 159 12.45 -8.37 -21.67
N HIS A 160 11.20 -8.31 -21.21
CA HIS A 160 10.53 -7.07 -20.78
C HIS A 160 10.41 -7.02 -19.25
N SER A 161 10.86 -5.94 -18.63
CA SER A 161 10.66 -5.72 -17.19
C SER A 161 9.20 -5.45 -16.89
N PHE A 162 8.68 -5.99 -15.77
CA PHE A 162 7.30 -5.77 -15.38
C PHE A 162 7.17 -5.37 -13.90
N TYR A 163 6.10 -4.62 -13.63
CA TYR A 163 5.60 -4.32 -12.28
C TYR A 163 4.11 -4.62 -12.23
N PHE A 164 3.69 -5.39 -11.24
CA PHE A 164 2.28 -5.61 -10.91
C PHE A 164 2.02 -5.06 -9.50
N CYS A 165 0.87 -4.42 -9.33
CA CYS A 165 0.41 -3.96 -8.03
C CYS A 165 -1.10 -4.20 -7.91
N GLU A 166 -1.50 -4.89 -6.85
CA GLU A 166 -2.89 -4.96 -6.38
C GLU A 166 -3.03 -4.04 -5.15
N ARG A 167 -3.99 -3.12 -5.24
CA ARG A 167 -4.34 -2.24 -4.15
C ARG A 167 -5.85 -2.07 -4.07
N ARG A 168 -6.43 -2.58 -2.98
CA ARG A 168 -7.87 -2.42 -2.62
C ARG A 168 -8.82 -3.07 -3.63
N GLY A 169 -8.46 -4.24 -4.14
CA GLY A 169 -9.25 -5.02 -5.08
C GLY A 169 -9.08 -4.59 -6.54
N GLU A 170 -8.26 -3.57 -6.81
CA GLU A 170 -7.88 -3.14 -8.15
C GLU A 170 -6.42 -3.49 -8.41
N TRP A 171 -6.11 -3.94 -9.62
CA TRP A 171 -4.74 -4.26 -10.03
C TRP A 171 -4.36 -3.58 -11.33
N ARG A 172 -3.06 -3.42 -11.53
CA ARG A 172 -2.47 -2.97 -12.79
C ARG A 172 -1.15 -3.69 -13.08
N ILE A 173 -0.83 -3.83 -14.36
CA ILE A 173 0.45 -4.33 -14.86
C ILE A 173 1.10 -3.25 -15.72
N GLU A 174 2.33 -2.90 -15.37
CA GLU A 174 3.22 -2.02 -16.11
C GLU A 174 4.33 -2.85 -16.74
N LEU A 175 4.73 -2.49 -17.96
CA LEU A 175 5.78 -3.15 -18.73
C LEU A 175 6.85 -2.13 -19.17
N ASP A 176 8.08 -2.59 -19.39
CA ASP A 176 9.21 -1.78 -19.83
C ASP A 176 9.52 -0.63 -18.85
N LEU A 177 9.69 -1.02 -17.59
CA LEU A 177 10.01 -0.13 -16.48
C LEU A 177 11.27 0.68 -16.76
N ARG A 178 11.16 1.99 -16.57
CA ARG A 178 12.22 2.97 -16.77
C ARG A 178 12.27 3.96 -15.61
N PRO A 179 13.45 4.49 -15.25
CA PRO A 179 13.56 5.50 -14.20
C PRO A 179 12.67 6.70 -14.50
N SER A 180 11.80 7.06 -13.56
CA SER A 180 10.79 8.10 -13.75
C SER A 180 11.30 9.52 -13.50
N GLY A 181 12.50 9.67 -12.94
CA GLY A 181 13.00 10.93 -12.38
C GLY A 181 12.31 11.35 -11.08
N ARG A 182 11.38 10.54 -10.55
CA ARG A 182 10.69 10.79 -9.28
C ARG A 182 11.37 10.01 -8.16
N PHE A 183 11.58 10.67 -7.04
CA PHE A 183 12.24 10.07 -5.88
C PHE A 183 11.28 9.94 -4.70
N VAL A 184 11.37 8.81 -4.01
CA VAL A 184 10.70 8.59 -2.73
C VAL A 184 11.75 8.43 -1.63
N ARG A 185 11.42 8.93 -0.44
CA ARG A 185 12.22 8.73 0.75
C ARG A 185 11.88 7.38 1.36
N THR A 186 12.85 6.48 1.35
CA THR A 186 12.74 5.13 1.91
C THR A 186 13.58 5.06 3.17
N LEU A 187 13.02 4.45 4.21
CA LEU A 187 13.75 4.10 5.43
C LEU A 187 14.38 2.72 5.20
N THR A 188 15.68 2.56 5.44
CA THR A 188 16.26 1.22 5.55
C THR A 188 15.73 0.54 6.80
N GLU A 189 15.41 -0.75 6.68
CA GLU A 189 15.27 -1.61 7.85
C GLU A 189 16.66 -1.91 8.43
N ASP A 190 16.79 -1.55 9.70
CA ASP A 190 17.81 -1.86 10.69
C ASP A 190 19.14 -1.06 10.72
N ASP A 191 19.33 -0.38 11.85
CA ASP A 191 20.37 -0.82 12.78
C ASP A 191 19.85 -0.66 14.21
N SER A 192 20.26 -1.58 15.08
CA SER A 192 19.85 -1.78 16.48
C SER A 192 19.98 -0.56 17.42
N ASP A 193 20.44 0.58 16.90
CA ASP A 193 20.61 1.87 17.58
C ASP A 193 19.55 2.94 17.24
N GLY A 194 18.50 2.59 16.48
CA GLY A 194 17.30 3.43 16.34
C GLY A 194 17.43 4.68 15.47
N ALA A 195 18.53 4.83 14.74
CA ALA A 195 18.70 5.87 13.72
C ALA A 195 18.48 5.27 12.32
N GLY A 196 17.21 5.10 11.93
CA GLY A 196 16.87 4.70 10.55
C GLY A 196 17.40 5.74 9.57
N GLN A 197 18.32 5.34 8.68
CA GLN A 197 18.81 6.20 7.62
C GLN A 197 17.75 6.31 6.53
N CYS A 198 17.42 7.56 6.18
CA CYS A 198 16.51 7.85 5.09
C CYS A 198 17.34 8.11 3.83
N TYR A 199 17.12 7.34 2.77
CA TYR A 199 17.72 7.59 1.47
C TYR A 199 16.64 7.85 0.42
N GLU A 200 17.03 8.53 -0.66
CA GLU A 200 16.16 8.76 -1.80
C GLU A 200 16.32 7.61 -2.80
N ARG A 201 15.20 6.97 -3.13
CA ARG A 201 15.11 5.93 -4.15
C ARG A 201 14.34 6.47 -5.33
N GLU A 202 14.90 6.39 -6.52
CA GLU A 202 14.17 6.69 -7.76
C GLU A 202 13.09 5.62 -7.99
N LEU A 203 11.90 6.05 -8.40
CA LEU A 203 10.81 5.19 -8.81
C LEU A 203 10.99 4.81 -10.27
N ASP A 204 10.73 3.56 -10.59
CA ASP A 204 10.57 3.12 -11.97
C ASP A 204 9.09 3.16 -12.36
N GLU A 205 8.79 3.57 -13.59
CA GLU A 205 7.44 3.59 -14.16
C GLU A 205 7.48 2.91 -15.54
N GLY A 206 6.48 2.11 -15.86
CA GLY A 206 6.33 1.47 -17.16
C GLY A 206 5.08 1.90 -17.90
N ASP A 207 4.88 1.33 -19.09
CA ASP A 207 3.65 1.49 -19.84
C ASP A 207 2.58 0.54 -19.28
N VAL A 208 1.42 1.08 -18.87
CA VAL A 208 0.32 0.26 -18.33
C VAL A 208 -0.29 -0.58 -19.46
N ILE A 209 -0.08 -1.89 -19.42
CA ILE A 209 -0.56 -2.81 -20.45
C ILE A 209 -1.92 -3.43 -20.13
N ALA A 210 -2.27 -3.51 -18.85
CA ALA A 210 -3.52 -4.07 -18.36
C ALA A 210 -3.87 -3.54 -16.98
N SER A 211 -5.16 -3.46 -16.68
CA SER A 211 -5.69 -3.18 -15.34
C SER A 211 -7.08 -3.79 -15.20
N GLY A 212 -7.49 -4.04 -13.96
CA GLY A 212 -8.78 -4.67 -13.67
C GLY A 212 -9.01 -4.82 -12.17
N THR A 213 -9.98 -5.66 -11.82
CA THR A 213 -10.29 -6.03 -10.44
C THR A 213 -9.92 -7.47 -10.15
N ILE A 214 -9.77 -7.81 -8.87
CA ILE A 214 -9.48 -9.18 -8.41
C ILE A 214 -10.60 -10.19 -8.72
N ASP A 215 -11.78 -9.71 -9.15
CA ASP A 215 -12.93 -10.54 -9.53
C ASP A 215 -12.80 -11.11 -10.96
N VAL A 216 -11.74 -10.78 -11.68
CA VAL A 216 -11.50 -11.31 -13.03
C VAL A 216 -11.25 -12.82 -12.99
N GLU A 217 -11.84 -13.53 -13.95
CA GLU A 217 -11.59 -14.96 -14.12
C GLU A 217 -10.08 -15.20 -14.34
N GLY A 218 -9.54 -16.20 -13.63
CA GLY A 218 -8.12 -16.53 -13.70
C GLY A 218 -7.21 -15.74 -12.75
N TYR A 219 -7.70 -14.74 -11.99
CA TYR A 219 -6.86 -13.95 -11.08
C TYR A 219 -6.05 -14.79 -10.06
N GLY A 220 -6.64 -15.90 -9.61
CA GLY A 220 -5.97 -16.86 -8.73
C GLY A 220 -5.96 -16.48 -7.26
N SER A 221 -5.99 -17.50 -6.40
CA SER A 221 -5.93 -17.36 -4.93
C SER A 221 -4.56 -17.74 -4.35
N THR A 222 -3.71 -18.41 -5.12
CA THR A 222 -2.35 -18.78 -4.70
C THR A 222 -1.30 -17.97 -5.45
N PRO A 223 -0.07 -17.81 -4.90
CA PRO A 223 1.01 -17.12 -5.60
C PRO A 223 1.31 -17.72 -6.98
N ALA A 224 1.29 -19.05 -7.12
CA ALA A 224 1.51 -19.70 -8.41
C ALA A 224 0.43 -19.35 -9.45
N GLN A 225 -0.84 -19.36 -9.06
CA GLN A 225 -1.94 -18.95 -9.95
C GLN A 225 -1.84 -17.46 -10.31
N ARG A 226 -1.38 -16.63 -9.37
CA ARG A 226 -1.19 -15.20 -9.61
C ARG A 226 -0.03 -14.92 -10.56
N ALA A 227 1.07 -15.65 -10.41
CA ALA A 227 2.18 -15.60 -11.35
C ALA A 227 1.73 -16.01 -12.75
N ASP A 228 0.97 -17.10 -12.88
CA ASP A 228 0.38 -17.56 -14.14
C ASP A 228 -0.49 -16.47 -14.79
N PHE A 229 -1.40 -15.88 -14.01
CA PHE A 229 -2.24 -14.77 -14.47
C PHE A 229 -1.43 -13.57 -15.00
N ILE A 230 -0.43 -13.11 -14.23
CA ILE A 230 0.41 -11.96 -14.60
C ILE A 230 1.19 -12.27 -15.88
N ILE A 231 1.85 -13.42 -15.93
CA ILE A 231 2.73 -13.82 -17.03
C ILE A 231 1.92 -14.08 -18.31
N ASP A 232 0.77 -14.75 -18.21
CA ASP A 232 -0.12 -14.95 -19.36
C ASP A 232 -0.64 -13.62 -19.90
N THR A 233 -1.04 -12.70 -19.01
CA THR A 233 -1.49 -11.36 -19.41
C THR A 233 -0.40 -10.61 -20.18
N ILE A 234 0.86 -10.67 -19.72
CA ILE A 234 2.00 -10.06 -20.41
C ILE A 234 2.24 -10.73 -21.77
N ARG A 235 2.29 -12.07 -21.82
CA ARG A 235 2.54 -12.81 -23.06
C ARG A 235 1.46 -12.58 -24.11
N VAL A 236 0.20 -12.57 -23.72
CA VAL A 236 -0.92 -12.22 -24.59
C VAL A 236 -0.76 -10.81 -25.13
N HIS A 237 -0.35 -9.85 -24.29
CA HIS A 237 -0.09 -8.48 -24.73
C HIS A 237 1.04 -8.42 -25.77
N LEU A 238 2.19 -9.04 -25.49
CA LEU A 238 3.34 -9.08 -26.40
C LEU A 238 3.01 -9.76 -27.72
N ALA A 239 2.30 -10.90 -27.69
CA ALA A 239 1.86 -11.61 -28.87
C ALA A 239 0.94 -10.75 -29.75
N ARG A 240 0.05 -9.95 -29.16
CA ARG A 240 -0.81 -9.00 -29.88
C ARG A 240 -0.02 -7.86 -30.52
N GLN A 241 1.01 -7.36 -29.84
CA GLN A 241 1.87 -6.31 -30.42
C GLN A 241 2.67 -6.80 -31.63
N ALA A 242 3.21 -8.02 -31.56
CA ALA A 242 4.02 -8.61 -32.62
C ALA A 242 3.21 -9.22 -33.79
N CYS A 243 1.88 -9.37 -33.65
CA CYS A 243 1.08 -10.08 -34.63
C CYS A 243 0.90 -9.30 -35.95
N THR A 244 1.53 -9.81 -37.01
CA THR A 244 1.30 -9.33 -38.40
C THR A 244 0.13 -10.05 -39.07
N LEU A 245 -0.28 -11.22 -38.56
CA LEU A 245 -1.26 -12.09 -39.21
C LEU A 245 -2.61 -11.40 -39.49
N HIS A 246 -3.12 -10.65 -38.51
CA HIS A 246 -4.38 -9.92 -38.68
C HIS A 246 -4.23 -8.57 -39.39
N ARG A 247 -3.01 -8.07 -39.57
CA ARG A 247 -2.76 -6.85 -40.35
C ARG A 247 -2.61 -7.17 -41.84
N ASP A 248 -1.91 -8.26 -42.14
CA ASP A 248 -1.42 -8.51 -43.50
C ASP A 248 -2.13 -9.68 -44.20
N ASN A 249 -2.64 -10.67 -43.45
CA ASN A 249 -3.10 -11.95 -44.00
C ASN A 249 -4.54 -12.31 -43.64
N LEU A 250 -5.28 -11.40 -43.00
CA LEU A 250 -6.65 -11.65 -42.55
C LEU A 250 -7.60 -12.11 -43.67
N PRO A 251 -7.62 -11.48 -44.87
CA PRO A 251 -8.50 -11.91 -45.96
C PRO A 251 -8.18 -13.33 -46.45
N SER A 252 -6.90 -13.68 -46.53
CA SER A 252 -6.43 -15.01 -46.96
C SER A 252 -6.85 -16.12 -45.98
N ILE A 253 -6.86 -15.81 -44.68
CA ILE A 253 -7.28 -16.73 -43.63
C ILE A 253 -8.80 -16.89 -43.60
N GLN A 254 -9.55 -15.78 -43.71
CA GLN A 254 -11.02 -15.82 -43.81
C GLN A 254 -11.47 -16.62 -45.03
N ALA A 255 -10.78 -16.48 -46.16
CA ALA A 255 -11.04 -17.27 -47.37
C ALA A 255 -10.76 -18.77 -47.16
N SER A 256 -9.72 -19.12 -46.40
CA SER A 256 -9.35 -20.51 -46.11
C SER A 256 -10.28 -21.19 -45.10
N LEU A 257 -10.78 -20.43 -44.12
CA LEU A 257 -11.68 -20.92 -43.06
C LEU A 257 -13.17 -20.77 -43.41
N GLY A 258 -13.49 -20.13 -44.53
CA GLY A 258 -14.86 -20.02 -45.05
C GLY A 258 -15.79 -19.13 -44.22
N GLY A 259 -15.27 -18.17 -43.47
CA GLY A 259 -16.09 -17.32 -42.60
C GLY A 259 -15.40 -16.05 -42.10
N VAL A 260 -16.21 -15.09 -41.65
CA VAL A 260 -15.72 -13.86 -41.02
C VAL A 260 -15.27 -14.20 -39.60
N LEU A 261 -13.97 -14.06 -39.35
CA LEU A 261 -13.40 -14.18 -38.01
C LEU A 261 -13.62 -12.91 -37.21
N SER A 262 -14.12 -13.06 -35.98
CA SER A 262 -14.23 -11.97 -34.99
C SER A 262 -12.96 -11.80 -34.13
N TRP A 263 -12.05 -12.78 -34.18
CA TRP A 263 -10.80 -12.81 -33.42
C TRP A 263 -9.64 -13.35 -34.26
N CYS A 264 -8.45 -12.80 -34.08
CA CYS A 264 -7.24 -13.34 -34.70
C CYS A 264 -6.87 -14.69 -34.04
N PRO A 265 -6.71 -15.78 -34.80
CA PRO A 265 -6.40 -17.10 -34.23
C PRO A 265 -4.97 -17.18 -33.67
N ALA A 266 -4.07 -16.27 -34.05
CA ALA A 266 -2.68 -16.28 -33.58
C ALA A 266 -2.45 -15.46 -32.31
N CYS A 267 -3.22 -14.40 -32.06
CA CYS A 267 -2.97 -13.50 -30.93
C CYS A 267 -4.23 -13.08 -30.15
N GLY A 268 -5.42 -13.58 -30.54
CA GLY A 268 -6.67 -13.26 -29.86
C GLY A 268 -7.03 -11.77 -29.87
N THR A 269 -6.50 -10.97 -30.81
CA THR A 269 -6.96 -9.59 -31.05
C THR A 269 -8.36 -9.63 -31.64
N ARG A 270 -9.29 -8.84 -31.09
CA ARG A 270 -10.62 -8.67 -31.69
C ARG A 270 -10.49 -7.95 -33.02
N LEU A 271 -11.08 -8.51 -34.05
CA LEU A 271 -11.02 -7.96 -35.40
C LEU A 271 -12.21 -7.01 -35.57
N SER A 272 -11.94 -5.74 -35.88
CA SER A 272 -13.00 -4.77 -36.17
C SER A 272 -13.78 -5.24 -37.39
N THR A 273 -15.06 -5.56 -37.22
CA THR A 273 -16.00 -5.65 -38.34
C THR A 273 -16.15 -4.23 -38.89
N SER A 274 -15.49 -3.95 -40.01
CA SER A 274 -15.77 -2.74 -40.80
C SER A 274 -17.15 -2.85 -41.44
#